data_AF-A0AAN6PDP4-F1
#
_entry.id   AF-A0AAN6PDP4-F1
#
_cell.length_a   1.000
_cell.length_b   1.000
_cell.length_c   1.000
_cell.angle_alpha   90.00
_cell.angle_beta   90.00
_cell.angle_gamma   90.00
#
_symmetry.space_group_name_H-M   'P 1'
#
loop_
_entity.id
_entity.type
_entity.pdbx_description
1 polymer ?
#
loop_
_entity_poly.entity_id
_entity_poly.type
_entity_poly.pdbx_seq_one_letter_code
_entity_poly.pdbx_strand_id
1 'polypeptide(L)'
;MDDIPAGAGAADFPDDDSPEAQIARLRTDAERLPVDRSLLPMAEAVPDDAAISAPVPEIRATTEERFNDFVIDGITHVVISVTLPRQIDILAYVGYQYDWNRPGPCWYFLGKLVAKGIWDGQTELQELNYVAVRRRDFIAYTTSKWKAAVEAEKAAGRAGRSPLSVIEVNFKKPQPGQPLEMTWAPARAVIASQVGQMKHFSDRSDAADLPKGNKAHAQ
;
A
#
# COMPACT_ATOMS: atom_id res chain seq x y z
N MET A 1 7.49 5.56 -64.44
CA MET A 1 6.42 6.38 -63.85
C MET A 1 5.26 5.43 -63.67
N ASP A 2 5.04 4.86 -62.48
CA ASP A 2 5.21 5.50 -61.17
C ASP A 2 5.74 4.57 -60.09
N ASP A 3 6.53 5.22 -59.23
CA ASP A 3 7.21 4.71 -58.05
C ASP A 3 6.22 4.32 -56.95
N ILE A 4 6.47 3.19 -56.30
CA ILE A 4 5.90 2.88 -54.98
C ILE A 4 6.86 3.47 -53.94
N PRO A 5 6.46 4.47 -53.12
CA PRO A 5 7.34 4.96 -52.08
C PRO A 5 7.38 3.94 -50.92
N ALA A 6 8.59 3.44 -50.67
CA ALA A 6 9.00 2.95 -49.37
C ALA A 6 9.22 4.14 -48.42
N GLY A 7 8.57 4.14 -47.27
CA GLY A 7 8.76 5.11 -46.19
C GLY A 7 7.81 4.78 -45.04
N ALA A 8 8.28 4.10 -44.02
CA ALA A 8 8.92 4.69 -42.84
C ALA A 8 7.88 5.33 -41.90
N GLY A 9 7.66 4.63 -40.79
CA GLY A 9 6.82 5.05 -39.69
C GLY A 9 6.85 3.98 -38.61
N ALA A 10 8.06 3.58 -38.19
CA ALA A 10 8.22 2.97 -36.88
C ALA A 10 7.67 4.00 -35.89
N ALA A 11 6.47 3.74 -35.37
CA ALA A 11 5.97 4.45 -34.21
C ALA A 11 6.92 4.05 -33.07
N ASP A 12 7.93 4.89 -32.87
CA ASP A 12 8.81 4.89 -31.73
C ASP A 12 7.95 5.24 -30.52
N PHE A 13 7.30 4.22 -29.96
CA PHE A 13 6.66 4.33 -28.66
C PHE A 13 7.80 4.33 -27.65
N PRO A 14 8.02 5.42 -26.89
CA PRO A 14 9.02 5.39 -25.85
C PRO A 14 8.56 4.38 -24.80
N ASP A 15 9.30 3.27 -24.72
CA ASP A 15 9.30 2.28 -23.64
C ASP A 15 9.85 2.90 -22.34
N ASP A 16 9.38 4.11 -21.98
CA ASP A 16 9.61 4.64 -20.65
C ASP A 16 8.58 4.01 -19.71
N ASP A 17 8.90 2.79 -19.29
CA ASP A 17 8.18 2.02 -18.28
C ASP A 17 8.69 2.34 -16.86
N SER A 18 9.26 3.54 -16.69
CA SER A 18 9.67 4.08 -15.39
C SER A 18 8.47 4.18 -14.45
N PRO A 19 8.63 3.89 -13.14
CA PRO A 19 7.60 4.14 -12.13
C PRO A 19 7.04 5.57 -12.18
N GLU A 20 7.88 6.55 -12.52
CA GLU A 20 7.47 7.96 -12.66
C GLU A 20 6.57 8.18 -13.88
N ALA A 21 6.88 7.53 -15.02
CA ALA A 21 6.06 7.58 -16.22
C ALA A 21 4.73 6.81 -16.04
N GLN A 22 4.73 5.72 -15.29
CA GLN A 22 3.50 5.00 -14.90
C GLN A 22 2.64 5.84 -13.95
N ILE A 23 3.23 6.51 -12.95
CA ILE A 23 2.52 7.44 -12.05
C ILE A 23 1.97 8.63 -12.85
N ALA A 24 2.73 9.19 -13.78
CA ALA A 24 2.29 10.29 -14.63
C ALA A 24 1.11 9.91 -15.54
N ARG A 25 1.14 8.70 -16.12
CA ARG A 25 0.02 8.15 -16.92
C ARG A 25 -1.23 7.91 -16.06
N LEU A 26 -1.07 7.31 -14.88
CA LEU A 26 -2.17 7.13 -13.91
C LEU A 26 -2.73 8.48 -13.44
N ARG A 27 -1.89 9.50 -13.24
CA ARG A 27 -2.33 10.87 -12.92
C ARG A 27 -3.12 11.52 -14.05
N THR A 28 -2.67 11.38 -15.30
CA THR A 28 -3.35 11.95 -16.48
C THR A 28 -4.74 11.32 -16.69
N ASP A 29 -4.88 10.01 -16.44
CA ASP A 29 -6.18 9.34 -16.54
C ASP A 29 -7.09 9.62 -15.31
N ALA A 30 -6.49 9.87 -14.15
CA ALA A 30 -7.20 10.22 -12.92
C ALA A 30 -7.81 11.63 -12.93
N GLU A 31 -7.13 12.62 -13.52
CA GLU A 31 -7.67 13.98 -13.70
C GLU A 31 -8.92 14.01 -14.59
N ARG A 32 -9.20 12.92 -15.31
CA ARG A 32 -10.40 12.76 -16.16
C ARG A 32 -11.55 12.03 -15.46
N LEU A 33 -11.35 11.51 -14.25
CA LEU A 33 -12.45 10.90 -13.50
C LEU A 33 -13.35 12.00 -12.94
N PRO A 34 -14.67 11.94 -13.17
CA PRO A 34 -15.58 12.93 -12.63
C PRO A 34 -15.51 12.91 -11.10
N VAL A 35 -15.26 14.07 -10.50
CA VAL A 35 -15.31 14.26 -9.04
C VAL A 35 -16.74 14.00 -8.58
N ASP A 36 -16.94 12.91 -7.83
CA ASP A 36 -18.23 12.64 -7.20
C ASP A 36 -18.43 13.59 -6.02
N ARG A 37 -19.22 14.65 -6.26
CA ARG A 37 -19.51 15.69 -5.27
C ARG A 37 -20.35 15.20 -4.09
N SER A 38 -20.86 13.96 -4.11
CA SER A 38 -21.52 13.36 -2.95
C SER A 38 -20.53 12.85 -1.90
N LEU A 39 -19.27 12.65 -2.29
CA LEU A 39 -18.19 12.18 -1.41
C LEU A 39 -17.47 13.36 -0.75
N LEU A 40 -17.04 13.15 0.50
CA LEU A 40 -16.28 14.14 1.27
C LEU A 40 -14.81 14.17 0.81
N PRO A 41 -14.18 15.35 0.69
CA PRO A 41 -12.74 15.43 0.57
C PRO A 41 -12.07 14.99 1.89
N MET A 42 -10.82 14.56 1.81
CA MET A 42 -9.99 14.33 2.99
C MET A 42 -9.69 15.68 3.67
N ALA A 43 -9.61 15.72 5.01
CA ALA A 43 -9.30 16.95 5.71
C ALA A 43 -7.85 17.40 5.42
N GLU A 44 -7.69 18.66 5.04
CA GLU A 44 -6.40 19.28 4.78
C GLU A 44 -5.71 19.75 6.07
N ALA A 45 -4.39 19.91 6.02
CA ALA A 45 -3.56 20.43 7.13
C ALA A 45 -3.66 19.68 8.47
N VAL A 46 -4.16 18.45 8.47
CA VAL A 46 -4.13 17.52 9.61
C VAL A 46 -3.19 16.36 9.31
N PRO A 47 -2.67 15.62 10.31
CA PRO A 47 -1.90 14.40 10.06
C PRO A 47 -2.77 13.33 9.39
N ASP A 48 -2.13 12.33 8.77
CA ASP A 48 -2.82 11.33 7.95
C ASP A 48 -3.83 10.47 8.74
N ASP A 49 -3.60 10.29 10.03
CA ASP A 49 -4.48 9.57 10.93
C ASP A 49 -5.83 10.25 11.22
N ALA A 50 -5.85 11.58 11.08
CA ALA A 50 -7.00 12.44 11.32
C ALA A 50 -7.72 12.89 10.03
N ALA A 51 -7.13 12.64 8.86
CA ALA A 51 -7.63 13.13 7.58
C ALA A 51 -8.94 12.45 7.11
N ILE A 52 -9.22 11.22 7.59
CA ILE A 52 -10.44 10.48 7.32
C ILE A 52 -11.12 10.15 8.66
N SER A 53 -12.24 10.83 8.94
CA SER A 53 -13.01 10.68 10.17
C SER A 53 -14.13 9.64 10.08
N ALA A 54 -14.30 8.97 8.93
CA ALA A 54 -15.22 7.85 8.80
C ALA A 54 -14.97 6.78 9.89
N PRO A 55 -16.03 6.24 10.51
CA PRO A 55 -15.89 5.06 11.35
C PRO A 55 -15.38 3.89 10.51
N VAL A 56 -14.55 3.03 11.10
CA VAL A 56 -14.10 1.82 10.42
C VAL A 56 -15.30 0.88 10.25
N PRO A 57 -15.73 0.55 9.02
CA PRO A 57 -16.93 -0.27 8.77
C PRO A 57 -16.75 -1.72 9.26
N GLU A 58 -17.81 -2.53 9.17
CA GLU A 58 -17.68 -3.98 9.32
C GLU A 58 -16.78 -4.53 8.21
N ILE A 59 -15.85 -5.40 8.57
CA ILE A 59 -14.93 -6.04 7.63
C ILE A 59 -14.77 -7.52 7.99
N ARG A 60 -14.82 -8.38 6.98
CA ARG A 60 -14.63 -9.83 7.11
C ARG A 60 -13.27 -10.20 6.54
N ALA A 61 -12.39 -10.68 7.41
CA ALA A 61 -11.13 -11.28 7.00
C ALA A 61 -11.33 -12.77 6.75
N THR A 62 -10.81 -13.24 5.62
CA THR A 62 -10.82 -14.67 5.25
C THR A 62 -9.40 -15.11 4.92
N THR A 63 -9.10 -16.38 5.13
CA THR A 63 -7.84 -17.00 4.70
C THR A 63 -8.12 -18.30 3.99
N GLU A 64 -7.13 -18.83 3.29
CA GLU A 64 -7.22 -20.15 2.70
C GLU A 64 -7.22 -21.21 3.81
N GLU A 65 -7.98 -22.29 3.63
CA GLU A 65 -8.16 -23.33 4.66
C GLU A 65 -6.85 -23.88 5.21
N ARG A 66 -5.83 -24.02 4.35
CA ARG A 66 -4.48 -24.47 4.73
C ARG A 66 -3.74 -23.55 5.71
N PHE A 67 -4.23 -22.34 5.94
CA PHE A 67 -3.65 -21.35 6.85
C PHE A 67 -4.50 -21.10 8.09
N ASN A 68 -5.56 -21.88 8.32
CA ASN A 68 -6.42 -21.72 9.50
C ASN A 68 -5.68 -21.95 10.82
N ASP A 69 -4.62 -22.78 10.83
CA ASP A 69 -3.79 -23.04 12.01
C ASP A 69 -2.66 -22.00 12.20
N PHE A 70 -2.61 -20.96 11.34
CA PHE A 70 -1.57 -19.95 11.42
C PHE A 70 -1.77 -19.04 12.64
N VAL A 71 -0.71 -18.87 13.44
CA VAL A 71 -0.77 -18.09 14.68
C VAL A 71 -0.76 -16.58 14.40
N ILE A 72 -1.95 -15.98 14.41
CA ILE A 72 -2.16 -14.54 14.12
C ILE A 72 -1.45 -13.64 15.15
N ASP A 73 -1.36 -14.04 16.42
CA ASP A 73 -0.71 -13.27 17.48
C ASP A 73 0.80 -13.08 17.27
N GLY A 74 1.43 -13.96 16.48
CA GLY A 74 2.85 -13.91 16.16
C GLY A 74 3.19 -13.04 14.96
N ILE A 75 2.19 -12.45 14.29
CA ILE A 75 2.41 -11.60 13.11
C ILE A 75 3.10 -10.32 13.53
N THR A 76 4.20 -10.02 12.85
CA THR A 76 5.01 -8.84 13.13
C THR A 76 4.79 -7.74 12.10
N HIS A 77 4.50 -8.12 10.86
CA HIS A 77 4.33 -7.20 9.74
C HIS A 77 3.16 -7.58 8.84
N VAL A 78 2.58 -6.57 8.21
CA VAL A 78 1.50 -6.69 7.24
C VAL A 78 1.91 -5.99 5.96
N VAL A 79 1.66 -6.62 4.82
CA VAL A 79 1.76 -5.97 3.51
C VAL A 79 0.39 -5.94 2.86
N ILE A 80 -0.13 -4.75 2.62
CA ILE A 80 -1.35 -4.57 1.85
C ILE A 80 -0.97 -4.49 0.37
N SER A 81 -1.45 -5.45 -0.43
CA SER A 81 -1.39 -5.38 -1.89
C SER A 81 -2.73 -4.87 -2.42
N VAL A 82 -2.74 -3.65 -2.95
CA VAL A 82 -3.97 -3.00 -3.38
C VAL A 82 -3.77 -2.27 -4.70
N THR A 83 -4.76 -2.35 -5.60
CA THR A 83 -4.74 -1.55 -6.83
C THR A 83 -5.34 -0.18 -6.54
N LEU A 84 -4.93 0.81 -7.32
CA LEU A 84 -5.49 2.16 -7.22
C LEU A 84 -7.03 2.20 -7.40
N PRO A 85 -7.66 1.56 -8.40
CA PRO A 85 -9.12 1.48 -8.46
C PRO A 85 -9.76 0.88 -7.21
N ARG A 86 -9.08 -0.08 -6.56
CA ARG A 86 -9.57 -0.67 -5.30
C ARG A 86 -9.49 0.34 -4.14
N GLN A 87 -8.45 1.17 -4.07
CA GLN A 87 -8.35 2.24 -3.07
C GLN A 87 -9.49 3.25 -3.23
N ILE A 88 -9.77 3.67 -4.47
CA ILE A 88 -10.89 4.56 -4.80
C ILE A 88 -12.22 3.93 -4.39
N ASP A 89 -12.47 2.68 -4.78
CA ASP A 89 -13.71 1.96 -4.41
C ASP A 89 -13.90 1.89 -2.88
N ILE A 90 -12.82 1.65 -2.12
CA ILE A 90 -12.88 1.55 -0.64
C ILE A 90 -13.16 2.91 -0.01
N LEU A 91 -12.52 3.98 -0.47
CA LEU A 91 -12.80 5.32 0.06
C LEU A 91 -14.22 5.78 -0.27
N ALA A 92 -14.67 5.55 -1.51
CA ALA A 92 -16.04 5.85 -1.89
C ALA A 92 -17.05 5.08 -1.02
N TYR A 93 -16.75 3.82 -0.70
CA TYR A 93 -17.60 3.01 0.20
C TYR A 93 -17.73 3.63 1.60
N VAL A 94 -16.70 4.32 2.11
CA VAL A 94 -16.76 5.04 3.40
C VAL A 94 -17.12 6.52 3.26
N GLY A 95 -17.51 6.97 2.06
CA GLY A 95 -18.00 8.33 1.81
C GLY A 95 -16.90 9.37 1.53
N TYR A 96 -15.71 8.95 1.14
CA TYR A 96 -14.56 9.84 0.89
C TYR A 96 -14.06 9.79 -0.56
N GLN A 97 -13.57 10.92 -1.04
CA GLN A 97 -12.83 11.04 -2.29
C GLN A 97 -11.38 10.62 -2.08
N TYR A 98 -10.78 9.97 -3.08
CA TYR A 98 -9.35 9.67 -3.09
C TYR A 98 -8.56 10.92 -3.51
N ASP A 99 -7.56 11.29 -2.71
CA ASP A 99 -6.61 12.36 -3.05
C ASP A 99 -5.30 11.76 -3.60
N TRP A 100 -5.05 12.03 -4.87
CA TRP A 100 -3.88 11.58 -5.63
C TRP A 100 -2.57 12.23 -5.18
N ASN A 101 -2.66 13.44 -4.67
CA ASN A 101 -1.50 14.19 -4.20
C ASN A 101 -1.14 13.82 -2.77
N ARG A 102 -2.07 13.15 -2.07
CA ARG A 102 -1.92 12.78 -0.67
C ARG A 102 -2.50 11.38 -0.40
N PRO A 103 -1.79 10.31 -0.79
CA PRO A 103 -2.28 8.94 -0.61
C PRO A 103 -2.14 8.43 0.84
N GLY A 104 -1.31 9.06 1.67
CA GLY A 104 -1.03 8.65 3.06
C GLY A 104 -2.27 8.45 3.95
N PRO A 105 -3.26 9.38 3.97
CA PRO A 105 -4.53 9.17 4.67
C PRO A 105 -5.27 7.90 4.25
N CYS A 106 -5.30 7.61 2.94
CA CYS A 106 -5.89 6.38 2.43
C CYS A 106 -5.16 5.16 2.99
N TRP A 107 -3.83 5.16 2.94
CA TRP A 107 -3.03 4.05 3.45
C TRP A 107 -3.21 3.86 4.95
N TYR A 108 -3.17 4.93 5.74
CA TYR A 108 -3.48 4.87 7.16
C TYR A 108 -4.86 4.24 7.42
N PHE A 109 -5.88 4.64 6.66
CA PHE A 109 -7.22 4.07 6.77
C PHE A 109 -7.28 2.58 6.38
N LEU A 110 -6.54 2.16 5.35
CA LEU A 110 -6.39 0.75 5.01
C LEU A 110 -5.72 -0.04 6.15
N GLY A 111 -4.71 0.54 6.80
CA GLY A 111 -4.10 -0.02 8.01
C GLY A 111 -5.13 -0.24 9.12
N LYS A 112 -6.01 0.74 9.39
CA LYS A 112 -7.12 0.59 10.35
C LYS A 112 -8.09 -0.53 9.98
N LEU A 113 -8.43 -0.66 8.70
CA LEU A 113 -9.30 -1.74 8.21
C LEU A 113 -8.68 -3.11 8.47
N VAL A 114 -7.39 -3.28 8.17
CA VAL A 114 -6.69 -4.54 8.43
C VAL A 114 -6.59 -4.83 9.92
N ALA A 115 -6.22 -3.83 10.72
CA ALA A 115 -6.17 -3.92 12.17
C ALA A 115 -7.50 -4.42 12.75
N LYS A 116 -8.62 -3.86 12.27
CA LYS A 116 -9.96 -4.28 12.67
C LYS A 116 -10.28 -5.70 12.24
N GLY A 117 -10.07 -6.06 10.98
CA GLY A 117 -10.53 -7.37 10.53
C GLY A 117 -9.65 -8.56 10.94
N ILE A 118 -8.38 -8.34 11.28
CA ILE A 118 -7.48 -9.43 11.74
C ILE A 118 -7.43 -9.52 13.27
N TRP A 119 -7.42 -8.40 13.99
CA TRP A 119 -7.27 -8.36 15.45
C TRP A 119 -8.43 -7.68 16.18
N ASP A 120 -9.56 -7.44 15.54
CA ASP A 120 -10.71 -6.70 16.12
C ASP A 120 -10.31 -5.35 16.72
N GLY A 121 -9.30 -4.69 16.13
CA GLY A 121 -8.79 -3.39 16.58
C GLY A 121 -7.84 -3.45 17.78
N GLN A 122 -7.48 -4.63 18.28
CA GLN A 122 -6.56 -4.79 19.41
C GLN A 122 -5.08 -4.51 19.06
N THR A 123 -4.76 -4.40 17.78
CA THR A 123 -3.39 -4.16 17.30
C THR A 123 -3.38 -2.93 16.40
N GLU A 124 -2.52 -1.96 16.74
CA GLU A 124 -2.24 -0.82 15.87
C GLU A 124 -1.18 -1.19 14.83
N LEU A 125 -1.44 -0.78 13.58
CA LEU A 125 -0.48 -0.89 12.49
C LEU A 125 0.16 0.46 12.24
N GLN A 126 1.49 0.48 12.19
CA GLN A 126 2.26 1.66 11.84
C GLN A 126 2.85 1.46 10.45
N GLU A 127 2.62 2.41 9.56
CA GLU A 127 3.19 2.39 8.22
C GLU A 127 4.73 2.40 8.30
N LEU A 128 5.36 1.46 7.60
CA LEU A 128 6.81 1.40 7.46
C LEU A 128 7.25 2.10 6.19
N ASN A 129 6.76 1.63 5.05
CA ASN A 129 7.18 2.07 3.74
C ASN A 129 6.17 1.57 2.70
N TYR A 130 6.27 2.10 1.49
CA TYR A 130 5.43 1.73 0.36
C TYR A 130 6.30 1.54 -0.90
N VAL A 131 5.88 0.61 -1.76
CA VAL A 131 6.44 0.41 -3.10
C VAL A 131 5.29 0.19 -4.09
N ALA A 132 5.27 0.96 -5.18
CA ALA A 132 4.44 0.65 -6.34
C ALA A 132 5.17 -0.32 -7.28
N VAL A 133 4.47 -1.39 -7.68
CA VAL A 133 4.94 -2.32 -8.71
C VAL A 133 3.83 -2.48 -9.75
N ARG A 134 4.09 -1.97 -10.96
CA ARG A 134 3.11 -1.92 -12.06
C ARG A 134 1.83 -1.18 -11.63
N ARG A 135 0.73 -1.89 -11.46
CA ARG A 135 -0.61 -1.35 -11.13
C ARG A 135 -1.04 -1.61 -9.68
N ARG A 136 -0.09 -1.99 -8.81
CA ARG A 136 -0.36 -2.34 -7.42
C ARG A 136 0.59 -1.61 -6.50
N ASP A 137 0.02 -1.11 -5.42
CA ASP A 137 0.73 -0.56 -4.29
C ASP A 137 0.90 -1.65 -3.24
N PHE A 138 2.13 -1.76 -2.74
CA PHE A 138 2.52 -2.64 -1.64
C PHE A 138 2.86 -1.75 -0.46
N ILE A 139 1.96 -1.67 0.50
CA ILE A 139 2.11 -0.82 1.67
C ILE A 139 2.45 -1.72 2.86
N ALA A 140 3.64 -1.53 3.42
CA ALA A 140 4.14 -2.34 4.52
C ALA A 140 3.86 -1.65 5.86
N TYR A 141 3.42 -2.43 6.83
CA TYR A 141 3.16 -2.01 8.20
C TYR A 141 3.91 -2.91 9.17
N THR A 142 4.25 -2.33 10.32
CA THR A 142 4.70 -3.07 11.50
C THR A 142 3.63 -3.00 12.57
N THR A 143 3.56 -4.04 13.40
CA THR A 143 2.68 -4.02 14.58
C THR A 143 3.32 -3.22 15.71
N SER A 144 2.50 -2.50 16.48
CA SER A 144 2.96 -1.79 17.68
C SER A 144 3.64 -2.71 18.69
N LYS A 145 3.15 -3.95 18.84
CA LYS A 145 3.74 -4.99 19.70
C LYS A 145 5.17 -5.35 19.29
N TRP A 146 5.41 -5.58 18.00
CA TRP A 146 6.77 -5.86 17.52
C TRP A 146 7.70 -4.68 17.76
N LYS A 147 7.25 -3.45 17.49
CA LYS A 147 8.08 -2.24 17.65
C LYS A 147 8.51 -2.07 19.10
N ALA A 148 7.57 -2.24 20.05
CA ALA A 148 7.88 -2.21 21.47
C ALA A 148 8.90 -3.28 21.87
N ALA A 149 8.77 -4.50 21.35
CA ALA A 149 9.70 -5.59 21.62
C ALA A 149 11.12 -5.28 21.11
N VAL A 150 11.25 -4.71 19.91
CA VAL A 150 12.57 -4.37 19.36
C VAL A 150 13.23 -3.19 20.06
N GLU A 151 12.47 -2.15 20.42
CA GLU A 151 13.04 -1.06 21.22
C GLU A 151 13.46 -1.55 22.62
N ALA A 152 12.72 -2.48 23.23
CA ALA A 152 13.11 -3.09 24.50
C ALA A 152 14.40 -3.93 24.39
N GLU A 153 14.53 -4.74 23.34
CA GLU A 153 15.74 -5.53 23.08
C GLU A 153 16.96 -4.64 22.79
N LYS A 154 16.77 -3.55 22.03
CA LYS A 154 17.79 -2.54 21.78
C LYS A 154 18.22 -1.85 23.06
N ALA A 155 17.27 -1.47 23.92
CA ALA A 155 17.57 -0.91 25.24
C ALA A 155 18.31 -1.90 26.16
N ALA A 156 18.05 -3.20 26.01
CA ALA A 156 18.75 -4.27 26.71
C ALA A 156 20.13 -4.62 26.11
N GLY A 157 20.59 -3.92 25.07
CA GLY A 157 21.88 -4.16 24.42
C GLY A 157 21.95 -5.47 23.62
N ARG A 158 20.80 -6.06 23.28
CA ARG A 158 20.72 -7.31 22.51
C ARG A 158 20.61 -6.97 21.02
N ALA A 159 21.52 -7.51 20.22
CA ALA A 159 21.61 -7.24 18.78
C ALA A 159 20.84 -8.26 17.91
N GLY A 160 19.75 -8.83 18.42
CA GLY A 160 18.94 -9.83 17.71
C GLY A 160 17.76 -9.21 16.99
N ARG A 161 17.68 -9.32 15.66
CA ARG A 161 16.41 -9.10 14.95
C ARG A 161 15.51 -10.31 15.19
N SER A 162 14.38 -10.09 15.86
CA SER A 162 13.37 -11.13 16.03
C SER A 162 12.89 -11.64 14.65
N PRO A 163 12.56 -12.94 14.51
CA PRO A 163 12.05 -13.49 13.26
C PRO A 163 10.87 -12.68 12.73
N LEU A 164 10.87 -12.41 11.43
CA LEU A 164 9.76 -11.72 10.78
C LEU A 164 8.64 -12.73 10.49
N SER A 165 7.43 -12.42 10.93
CA SER A 165 6.21 -13.09 10.52
C SER A 165 5.39 -12.08 9.75
N VAL A 166 5.29 -12.29 8.44
CA VAL A 166 4.71 -11.32 7.51
C VAL A 166 3.50 -11.95 6.85
N ILE A 167 2.38 -11.22 6.81
CA ILE A 167 1.21 -11.59 6.00
C ILE A 167 1.02 -10.61 4.86
N GLU A 168 0.50 -11.11 3.74
CA GLU A 168 0.03 -10.32 2.62
C GLU A 168 -1.51 -10.26 2.66
N VAL A 169 -2.06 -9.05 2.55
CA VAL A 169 -3.49 -8.76 2.62
C VAL A 169 -3.96 -8.18 1.28
N ASN A 170 -5.09 -8.67 0.79
CA ASN A 170 -5.74 -8.16 -0.42
C ASN A 170 -7.20 -7.82 -0.10
N PHE A 171 -7.69 -6.71 -0.65
CA PHE A 171 -9.09 -6.28 -0.51
C PHE A 171 -9.93 -6.70 -1.73
N LYS A 172 -11.11 -7.25 -1.48
CA LYS A 172 -12.11 -7.51 -2.52
C LYS A 172 -12.87 -6.23 -2.88
N LYS A 173 -13.65 -6.29 -3.95
CA LYS A 173 -14.50 -5.17 -4.35
C LYS A 173 -15.60 -4.92 -3.32
N PRO A 174 -15.67 -3.72 -2.71
CA PRO A 174 -16.78 -3.35 -1.86
C PRO A 174 -18.12 -3.60 -2.57
N GLN A 175 -19.06 -4.24 -1.88
CA GLN A 175 -20.42 -4.43 -2.35
C GLN A 175 -21.36 -3.56 -1.52
N PRO A 176 -22.23 -2.75 -2.13
CA PRO A 176 -23.19 -1.93 -1.41
C PRO A 176 -24.03 -2.76 -0.43
N GLY A 177 -24.13 -2.30 0.82
CA GLY A 177 -24.91 -2.97 1.87
C GLY A 177 -24.30 -4.27 2.42
N GLN A 178 -23.11 -4.68 1.96
CA GLN A 178 -22.37 -5.80 2.53
C GLN A 178 -21.14 -5.29 3.30
N PRO A 179 -20.65 -6.05 4.29
CA PRO A 179 -19.35 -5.78 4.92
C PRO A 179 -18.22 -5.74 3.90
N LEU A 180 -17.16 -4.98 4.19
CA LEU A 180 -15.94 -5.08 3.41
C LEU A 180 -15.35 -6.48 3.55
N GLU A 181 -14.69 -6.97 2.49
CA GLU A 181 -14.06 -8.27 2.52
C GLU A 181 -12.58 -8.15 2.19
N MET A 182 -11.75 -8.86 2.96
CA MET A 182 -10.34 -9.04 2.67
C MET A 182 -9.91 -10.49 2.80
N THR A 183 -8.86 -10.83 2.08
CA THR A 183 -8.17 -12.11 2.18
C THR A 183 -6.76 -11.88 2.67
N TRP A 184 -6.26 -12.77 3.53
CA TRP A 184 -4.87 -12.75 3.96
C TRP A 184 -4.22 -14.12 3.83
N ALA A 185 -2.90 -14.13 3.62
CA ALA A 185 -2.08 -15.33 3.62
C ALA A 185 -0.67 -14.99 4.13
N PRO A 186 0.11 -15.97 4.60
CA PRO A 186 1.54 -15.78 4.84
C PRO A 186 2.22 -15.20 3.59
N ALA A 187 3.02 -14.16 3.79
CA ALA A 187 3.67 -13.49 2.68
C ALA A 187 4.70 -14.42 2.01
N ARG A 188 4.83 -14.30 0.69
CA ARG A 188 5.87 -15.00 -0.07
C ARG A 188 7.24 -14.58 0.43
N ALA A 189 8.22 -15.49 0.39
CA ALA A 189 9.57 -15.26 0.91
C ALA A 189 10.23 -13.97 0.35
N VAL A 190 9.98 -13.65 -0.92
CA VAL A 190 10.47 -12.41 -1.55
C VAL A 190 9.91 -11.16 -0.88
N ILE A 191 8.62 -11.14 -0.56
CA ILE A 191 7.96 -10.01 0.13
C ILE A 191 8.48 -9.91 1.56
N ALA A 192 8.55 -11.04 2.28
CA ALA A 192 9.07 -11.07 3.64
C ALA A 192 10.52 -10.56 3.72
N SER A 193 11.37 -10.96 2.78
CA SER A 193 12.75 -10.48 2.67
C SER A 193 12.81 -8.98 2.40
N GLN A 194 11.93 -8.45 1.55
CA GLN A 194 11.90 -7.03 1.23
C GLN A 194 11.47 -6.19 2.43
N VAL A 195 10.45 -6.63 3.19
CA VAL A 195 10.03 -5.97 4.44
C VAL A 195 11.18 -5.89 5.44
N GLY A 196 11.97 -6.95 5.58
CA GLY A 196 13.14 -6.94 6.48
C GLY A 196 14.26 -5.96 6.10
N GLN A 197 14.23 -5.41 4.89
CA GLN A 197 15.17 -4.40 4.39
C GLN A 197 14.60 -2.98 4.42
N MET A 198 13.29 -2.81 4.64
CA MET A 198 12.66 -1.49 4.68
C MET A 198 13.05 -0.73 5.96
N LYS A 199 13.27 0.59 5.83
CA LYS A 199 13.40 1.53 6.94
C LYS A 199 12.07 2.25 7.17
N HIS A 200 11.85 2.78 8.37
CA HIS A 200 10.66 3.57 8.67
C HIS A 200 10.59 4.84 7.82
N PHE A 201 9.38 5.21 7.38
CA PHE A 201 9.13 6.47 6.70
C PHE A 201 9.47 7.68 7.58
N SER A 202 9.31 7.58 8.90
CA SER A 202 9.71 8.63 9.86
C SER A 202 11.22 8.87 9.92
N ASP A 203 12.04 7.92 9.49
CA ASP A 203 13.50 8.06 9.50
C ASP A 203 14.02 8.75 8.21
N ARG A 204 13.13 9.02 7.24
CA ARG A 204 13.46 9.70 5.98
C ARG A 204 13.40 11.24 6.06
N SER A 205 13.10 11.81 7.23
CA SER A 205 13.12 13.28 7.41
C SER A 205 14.54 13.88 7.38
N ASP A 206 15.58 13.06 7.38
CA ASP A 206 16.93 13.50 7.00
C ASP A 206 17.03 13.46 5.46
N ALA A 207 16.88 14.65 4.87
CA ALA A 207 16.88 14.90 3.44
C ALA A 207 18.16 14.39 2.73
N ALA A 208 18.18 13.11 2.33
CA ALA A 208 19.19 12.56 1.42
C ALA A 208 18.77 11.28 0.68
N ASP A 209 17.82 10.49 1.20
CA ASP A 209 17.57 9.11 0.70
C ASP A 209 16.23 8.96 -0.07
N LEU A 210 16.03 9.81 -1.07
CA LEU A 210 15.20 9.39 -2.22
C LEU A 210 16.01 8.36 -3.01
N PRO A 211 15.46 7.17 -3.33
CA PRO A 211 16.13 6.24 -4.22
C PRO A 211 16.29 6.91 -5.58
N LYS A 212 17.52 7.35 -5.89
CA LYS A 212 17.90 7.76 -7.24
C LYS A 212 17.58 6.56 -8.13
N GLY A 213 16.66 6.76 -9.08
CA GLY A 213 16.33 5.76 -10.08
C GLY A 213 17.60 5.12 -10.61
N ASN A 214 17.64 3.78 -10.59
CA ASN A 214 18.71 3.00 -11.16
C ASN A 214 18.95 3.47 -12.59
N LYS A 215 20.08 4.16 -12.82
CA LYS A 215 20.59 4.38 -14.17
C LYS A 215 20.95 3.02 -14.74
N ALA A 216 20.12 2.53 -15.66
CA ALA A 216 20.48 1.40 -16.49
C ALA A 216 21.77 1.73 -17.27
N HIS A 217 22.73 0.82 -17.19
CA HIS A 217 23.93 0.82 -18.00
C HIS A 217 23.56 0.75 -19.48
N ALA A 218 23.92 1.79 -20.24
CA ALA A 218 24.11 1.68 -21.68
C ALA A 218 25.51 1.10 -21.93
N GLN A 219 25.56 -0.01 -22.66
CA GLN A 219 26.71 -0.40 -23.47
C GLN A 219 26.40 -0.04 -24.92
#